data_AF-A0A7J8YC28-F1
#
_entry.id   AF-A0A7J8YC28-F1
#
_cell.length_a   1.000
_cell.length_b   1.000
_cell.length_c   1.000
_cell.angle_alpha   90.00
_cell.angle_beta   90.00
_cell.angle_gamma   90.00
#
_symmetry.space_group_name_H-M   'P 1'
#
loop_
_entity.id
_entity.type
_entity.pdbx_description
1 polymer ?
#
loop_
_entity_poly.entity_id
_entity_poly.type
_entity_poly.pdbx_seq_one_letter_code
_entity_poly.pdbx_strand_id
1 'polypeptide(L)'
;MANNTNKKLKHHRNQDSDDGNPEVWATIDKSFKQVQSVLDRNRTLIQQVNENHQSKIHDNMVKNVALIQELNGNISKVVSLYSDLSSNFSTAFQQQHSNEHPKEG
;
A
#
# COMPACT_ATOMS: atom_id res chain seq x y z
N MET A 1 48.63 -15.69 38.74
CA MET A 1 47.20 -16.06 38.83
C MET A 1 46.39 -14.89 38.31
N ALA A 2 46.01 -14.95 37.03
CA ALA A 2 45.09 -13.98 36.43
C ALA A 2 43.65 -14.49 36.61
N ASN A 3 42.67 -13.61 36.36
CA ASN A 3 41.21 -13.81 36.34
C ASN A 3 40.55 -13.26 37.62
N ASN A 4 39.46 -12.50 37.62
CA ASN A 4 38.51 -12.12 36.57
C ASN A 4 37.51 -11.16 37.26
N THR A 5 37.29 -9.95 36.74
CA THR A 5 36.09 -9.16 37.10
C THR A 5 35.37 -8.77 35.84
N ASN A 6 34.61 -9.73 35.30
CA ASN A 6 33.61 -9.53 34.26
C ASN A 6 32.61 -8.46 34.69
N LYS A 7 32.88 -7.21 34.30
CA LYS A 7 31.98 -6.08 34.43
C LYS A 7 30.80 -6.34 33.50
N LYS A 8 29.72 -6.87 34.09
CA LYS A 8 28.40 -7.12 33.53
C LYS A 8 28.05 -6.10 32.44
N LEU A 9 28.26 -6.50 31.18
CA LEU A 9 27.78 -5.77 30.01
C LEU A 9 26.26 -5.74 30.12
N LYS A 10 25.73 -4.56 30.48
CA LYS A 10 24.30 -4.30 30.43
C LYS A 10 23.86 -4.50 29.00
N HIS A 11 22.98 -5.47 28.81
CA HIS A 11 22.23 -5.68 27.58
C HIS A 11 21.32 -4.44 27.42
N HIS A 12 21.80 -3.42 26.69
CA HIS A 12 20.91 -2.46 26.07
C HIS A 12 20.24 -3.23 24.94
N ARG A 13 19.10 -3.85 25.26
CA ARG A 13 18.12 -4.20 24.25
C ARG A 13 17.69 -2.86 23.67
N ASN A 14 18.26 -2.47 22.53
CA ASN A 14 17.69 -1.42 21.69
C ASN A 14 16.32 -1.93 21.29
N GLN A 15 15.33 -1.56 22.09
CA GLN A 15 13.93 -1.75 21.78
C GLN A 15 13.50 -0.52 21.00
N ASP A 16 14.15 -0.32 19.86
CA ASP A 16 13.68 0.60 18.83
C ASP A 16 12.71 -0.19 17.97
N SER A 17 11.64 -0.65 18.62
CA SER A 17 10.39 -0.93 17.92
C SER A 17 9.81 0.43 17.60
N ASP A 18 10.34 1.09 16.57
CA ASP A 18 9.66 2.18 15.87
C ASP A 18 8.45 1.56 15.16
N ASP A 19 7.47 1.15 15.96
CA ASP A 19 6.13 0.84 15.50
C ASP A 19 5.56 2.19 15.09
N GLY A 20 5.86 2.59 13.84
CA GLY A 20 5.49 3.91 13.30
C GLY A 20 4.03 4.24 13.59
N ASN A 21 3.67 5.53 13.54
CA ASN A 21 2.35 6.01 13.99
C ASN A 21 1.20 5.07 13.54
N PRO A 22 0.44 4.45 14.46
CA PRO A 22 -0.58 3.45 14.13
C PRO A 22 -1.67 3.98 13.18
N GLU A 23 -1.90 5.29 13.17
CA GLU A 23 -2.80 5.96 12.22
C GLU A 23 -2.29 5.90 10.77
N VAL A 24 -0.98 5.97 10.59
CA VAL A 24 -0.31 5.86 9.28
C VAL A 24 -0.47 4.44 8.76
N TRP A 25 -0.22 3.43 9.62
CA TRP A 25 -0.43 2.02 9.27
C TRP A 25 -1.89 1.71 8.93
N ALA A 26 -2.85 2.26 9.67
CA ALA A 26 -4.28 2.10 9.36
C ALA A 26 -4.64 2.68 7.99
N THR A 27 -4.07 3.84 7.63
CA THR A 27 -4.28 4.47 6.32
C THR A 27 -3.67 3.63 5.19
N ILE A 28 -2.48 3.08 5.41
CA ILE A 28 -1.80 2.19 4.47
C ILE A 28 -2.63 0.92 4.24
N ASP A 29 -3.04 0.22 5.30
CA ASP A 29 -3.85 -1.00 5.23
C ASP A 29 -5.17 -0.77 4.47
N LYS A 30 -5.86 0.34 4.77
CA LYS A 30 -7.08 0.73 4.05
C LYS A 30 -6.83 0.94 2.56
N SER A 31 -5.76 1.65 2.20
CA SER A 31 -5.41 1.94 0.81
C SER A 31 -5.10 0.64 0.05
N PHE A 32 -4.35 -0.28 0.67
CA PHE A 32 -4.07 -1.59 0.09
C PHE A 32 -5.33 -2.40 -0.15
N LYS A 33 -6.24 -2.49 0.83
CA LYS A 33 -7.53 -3.20 0.67
C LYS A 33 -8.36 -2.62 -0.48
N GLN A 34 -8.34 -1.30 -0.65
CA GLN A 34 -9.01 -0.64 -1.77
C GLN A 34 -8.38 -1.00 -3.12
N VAL A 35 -7.05 -0.98 -3.22
CA VAL A 35 -6.35 -1.39 -4.44
C VAL A 35 -6.64 -2.86 -4.75
N GLN A 36 -6.57 -3.76 -3.76
CA GLN A 36 -6.89 -5.17 -3.93
C GLN A 36 -8.30 -5.38 -4.48
N SER A 37 -9.31 -4.72 -3.89
CA SER A 37 -10.69 -4.81 -4.36
C SER A 37 -10.85 -4.37 -5.83
N VAL A 38 -10.13 -3.33 -6.26
CA VAL A 38 -10.15 -2.85 -7.65
C VAL A 38 -9.46 -3.84 -8.60
N LEU A 39 -8.32 -4.43 -8.17
CA LEU A 39 -7.60 -5.43 -8.97
C LEU A 39 -8.37 -6.75 -9.08
N ASP A 40 -9.06 -7.17 -8.03
CA ASP A 40 -9.96 -8.33 -8.06
C ASP A 40 -11.10 -8.10 -9.06
N ARG A 41 -11.67 -6.88 -9.09
CA ARG A 41 -12.65 -6.52 -10.11
C ARG A 41 -12.07 -6.57 -11.51
N ASN A 42 -10.85 -6.07 -11.72
CA ASN A 42 -10.16 -6.18 -13.02
C ASN A 42 -9.98 -7.63 -13.46
N ARG A 43 -9.65 -8.54 -12.54
CA ARG A 43 -9.54 -9.97 -12.85
C ARG A 43 -10.86 -10.53 -13.37
N THR A 44 -11.98 -10.20 -12.72
CA THR A 44 -13.31 -10.62 -13.18
C THR A 44 -13.68 -10.00 -14.53
N LEU A 45 -13.36 -8.73 -14.76
CA LEU A 45 -13.61 -8.05 -16.04
C LEU A 45 -12.85 -8.69 -17.19
N ILE A 46 -11.56 -8.98 -17.00
CA ILE A 46 -10.73 -9.67 -18.01
C ILE A 46 -11.31 -11.04 -18.34
N GLN A 47 -11.75 -11.78 -17.32
CA GLN A 47 -12.38 -13.08 -17.51
C GLN A 47 -13.65 -12.96 -18.38
N GLN A 48 -14.53 -12.00 -18.09
CA GLN A 48 -15.74 -11.75 -18.88
C GLN A 48 -15.42 -11.33 -20.33
N VAL A 49 -14.39 -10.49 -20.52
CA VAL A 49 -13.93 -10.09 -21.85
C VAL A 49 -13.48 -11.30 -22.66
N ASN A 50 -12.72 -12.21 -22.04
CA ASN A 50 -12.25 -13.44 -22.65
C ASN A 50 -13.41 -14.39 -23.00
N GLU A 51 -14.37 -14.57 -22.10
CA GLU A 51 -15.57 -15.39 -22.33
C GLU A 51 -16.40 -14.87 -23.50
N ASN A 52 -16.63 -13.56 -23.54
CA ASN A 52 -17.33 -12.90 -24.64
C ASN A 52 -16.58 -13.13 -25.98
N HIS A 53 -15.26 -13.04 -25.98
CA HIS A 53 -14.44 -13.30 -27.17
C HIS A 53 -14.51 -14.75 -27.64
N GLN A 54 -14.41 -15.70 -26.71
CA GLN A 54 -14.49 -17.14 -27.01
C GLN A 54 -15.86 -17.55 -27.52
N SER A 55 -16.94 -16.86 -27.12
CA SER A 55 -18.30 -17.15 -27.57
C SER A 55 -18.48 -16.94 -29.08
N LYS A 56 -17.65 -16.11 -29.72
CA LYS A 56 -17.77 -15.69 -31.15
C LYS A 56 -19.13 -15.08 -31.51
N ILE A 57 -19.91 -14.65 -30.51
CA ILE A 57 -21.17 -13.93 -30.69
C ILE A 57 -20.86 -12.44 -30.81
N HIS A 58 -21.29 -11.82 -31.91
CA HIS A 58 -21.02 -10.41 -32.18
C HIS A 58 -21.50 -9.49 -31.06
N ASP A 59 -22.72 -9.70 -30.56
CA ASP A 59 -23.30 -8.87 -29.49
C ASP A 59 -22.49 -8.93 -28.19
N ASN A 60 -21.85 -10.07 -27.89
CA ASN A 60 -20.99 -10.21 -26.72
C ASN A 60 -19.66 -9.45 -26.91
N MET A 61 -19.12 -9.44 -28.14
CA MET A 61 -17.95 -8.63 -28.46
C MET A 61 -18.22 -7.13 -28.30
N VAL A 62 -19.44 -6.66 -28.60
CA VAL A 62 -19.81 -5.26 -28.38
C VAL A 62 -19.80 -4.93 -26.87
N LYS A 63 -20.24 -5.85 -26.00
CA LYS A 63 -20.18 -5.67 -24.53
C LYS A 63 -18.75 -5.53 -24.01
N ASN A 64 -17.74 -6.09 -24.69
CA ASN A 64 -16.34 -5.94 -24.29
C ASN A 64 -15.88 -4.48 -24.27
N VAL A 65 -16.49 -3.60 -25.08
CA VAL A 65 -16.16 -2.17 -25.07
C VAL A 65 -16.43 -1.57 -23.69
N ALA A 66 -17.61 -1.82 -23.12
CA ALA A 66 -17.97 -1.33 -21.79
C ALA A 66 -17.10 -1.95 -20.69
N LEU A 67 -16.81 -3.25 -20.77
CA LEU A 67 -15.95 -3.95 -19.81
C LEU A 67 -14.50 -3.40 -19.82
N ILE A 68 -13.96 -3.12 -21.01
CA ILE A 68 -12.61 -2.54 -21.16
C ILE A 68 -12.59 -1.08 -20.68
N GLN A 69 -13.66 -0.31 -20.92
CA GLN A 69 -13.79 1.04 -20.36
C GLN A 69 -13.77 1.01 -18.83
N GLU A 70 -14.50 0.07 -18.20
CA GLU A 70 -14.47 -0.10 -16.74
C GLU A 70 -13.06 -0.48 -16.25
N LEU A 71 -12.37 -1.39 -16.95
CA LEU A 71 -11.00 -1.78 -16.65
C LEU A 71 -10.05 -0.57 -16.69
N ASN A 72 -10.14 0.27 -17.71
CA ASN A 72 -9.32 1.49 -17.83
C ASN A 72 -9.63 2.50 -16.70
N GLY A 73 -10.90 2.63 -16.31
CA GLY A 73 -11.31 3.43 -15.17
C GLY A 73 -10.70 2.91 -13.86
N ASN A 74 -10.71 1.59 -13.67
CA ASN A 74 -10.10 0.94 -12.51
C ASN A 74 -8.58 1.14 -12.45
N ILE A 75 -7.87 1.09 -13.60
CA ILE A 75 -6.44 1.41 -13.64
C ILE A 75 -6.19 2.86 -13.21
N SER A 76 -6.99 3.81 -13.71
CA SER A 76 -6.89 5.22 -13.30
C SER A 76 -7.13 5.39 -11.79
N LYS A 77 -8.10 4.65 -11.24
CA LYS A 77 -8.37 4.62 -9.79
C LYS A 77 -7.20 4.06 -8.99
N VAL A 78 -6.56 2.96 -9.45
CA VAL A 78 -5.37 2.39 -8.80
C VAL A 78 -4.23 3.41 -8.77
N VAL A 79 -3.98 4.12 -9.87
CA VAL A 79 -2.97 5.20 -9.92
C VAL A 79 -3.27 6.28 -8.88
N SER A 80 -4.53 6.73 -8.79
CA SER A 80 -4.93 7.70 -7.76
C SER A 80 -4.68 7.21 -6.34
N LEU A 81 -5.09 5.97 -6.03
CA LEU A 81 -4.89 5.37 -4.70
C LEU A 81 -3.41 5.28 -4.32
N TYR A 82 -2.52 4.96 -5.28
CA TYR A 82 -1.09 4.95 -5.03
C TYR A 82 -0.51 6.36 -4.85
N SER A 83 -1.00 7.35 -5.60
CA SER A 83 -0.62 8.75 -5.41
C SER A 83 -0.98 9.24 -4.01
N ASP A 84 -2.21 8.96 -3.57
CA ASP A 84 -2.69 9.32 -2.23
C ASP A 84 -1.86 8.62 -1.15
N LEU A 85 -1.59 7.32 -1.31
CA LEU A 85 -0.76 6.55 -0.39
C LEU A 85 0.66 7.13 -0.28
N SER A 86 1.29 7.44 -1.41
CA SER A 86 2.63 8.04 -1.44
C SER A 86 2.65 9.40 -0.74
N SER A 87 1.67 10.26 -1.00
CA SER A 87 1.55 11.58 -0.39
C SER A 87 1.34 11.50 1.13
N ASN A 88 0.43 10.62 1.57
CA ASN A 88 0.15 10.38 2.99
C ASN A 88 1.40 9.86 3.72
N PHE A 89 2.12 8.92 3.10
CA PHE A 89 3.37 8.39 3.66
C PHE A 89 4.45 9.47 3.78
N SER A 90 4.69 10.25 2.72
CA SER A 90 5.67 11.34 2.76
C SER A 90 5.34 12.39 3.84
N THR A 91 4.05 12.71 4.00
CA THR A 91 3.59 13.65 5.02
C THR A 91 3.82 13.11 6.43
N ALA A 92 3.45 11.85 6.67
CA ALA A 92 3.66 11.19 7.96
C ALA A 92 5.15 11.16 8.37
N PHE A 93 6.02 10.84 7.42
CA PHE A 93 7.46 10.79 7.64
C PHE A 93 8.05 12.18 7.97
N GLN A 94 7.61 13.22 7.26
CA GLN A 94 8.03 14.60 7.56
C GLN A 94 7.59 15.07 8.95
N GLN A 95 6.40 14.68 9.40
CA GLN A 95 5.91 15.01 10.73
C GLN A 95 6.74 14.33 11.84
N GLN A 96 7.17 13.08 11.62
CA GLN A 96 8.02 12.35 12.58
C GLN A 96 9.38 13.04 12.75
N HIS A 97 10.05 13.43 11.66
CA HIS A 97 11.34 14.13 11.71
C HIS A 97 11.27 15.57 12.23
N SER A 98 10.13 16.25 12.07
CA SER A 98 9.96 17.61 12.60
C SER A 98 9.83 17.65 14.12
N ASN A 99 9.35 16.56 14.74
CA ASN A 99 9.22 16.45 16.20
C ASN A 99 10.54 16.07 16.90
N GLU A 100 11.58 15.67 16.18
CA GLU A 100 12.89 15.29 16.75
C GLU A 100 13.87 16.46 16.90
N HIS A 101 13.55 17.66 16.40
CA HIS A 101 14.37 18.86 16.60
C HIS A 101 13.74 19.77 17.68
N PRO A 102 14.27 19.81 18.93
CA PRO A 102 13.89 20.84 19.87
C PRO A 102 14.40 22.18 19.36
N LYS A 103 13.54 23.19 19.37
CA LYS A 103 13.96 24.58 19.20
C LYS A 103 14.82 24.96 20.40
N GLU A 104 16.13 24.91 20.24
CA GLU A 104 17.04 25.58 21.15
C GLU A 104 16.85 27.10 20.97
N GLY A 105 16.41 27.74 22.04
CA GLY A 105 16.30 29.20 22.17
C GLY A 105 17.54 29.80 22.82
#